data_AF-A0A2M7MK82-F1
#
_entry.id   AF-A0A2M7MK82-F1
#
_cell.length_a   1.000
_cell.length_b   1.000
_cell.length_c   1.000
_cell.angle_alpha   90.00
_cell.angle_beta   90.00
_cell.angle_gamma   90.00
#
_symmetry.space_group_name_H-M   'P 1'
#
loop_
_entity.id
_entity.type
_entity.pdbx_description
1 polymer ?
#
loop_
_entity_poly.entity_id
_entity_poly.type
_entity_poly.pdbx_seq_one_letter_code
_entity_poly.pdbx_strand_id
1 'polypeptide(L)'
;MNSKKYNNTKLALSISQSIITFILLFIFVKTGLSSSVENYLSGSTQNDYLLFLLYLITTGCCFALLFFPFSFYGGFILEHKYQLSNQTFFQWIWEGTKGILISLIIGLPILLFFFYMIRKFGENWWLPFAVFLFLVSVVLARIVPVFILPLFYK
;
A
#
# COMPACT_ATOMS: atom_id res chain seq x y z
N MET A 1 -31.51 -6.48 9.39
CA MET A 1 -30.31 -5.84 8.81
C MET A 1 -30.68 -5.24 7.46
N ASN A 2 -30.57 -3.92 7.27
CA ASN A 2 -30.97 -3.28 6.02
C ASN A 2 -29.80 -3.34 5.00
N SER A 3 -29.58 -4.52 4.43
CA SER A 3 -28.44 -4.87 3.56
C SER A 3 -28.24 -3.90 2.40
N LYS A 4 -29.33 -3.37 1.84
CA LYS A 4 -29.30 -2.35 0.79
C LYS A 4 -28.64 -1.05 1.25
N LYS A 5 -28.92 -0.60 2.48
CA LYS A 5 -28.33 0.62 3.03
C LYS A 5 -26.84 0.45 3.32
N TYR A 6 -26.44 -0.70 3.86
CA TYR A 6 -25.03 -1.05 4.06
C TYR A 6 -24.26 -1.00 2.73
N ASN A 7 -24.77 -1.73 1.72
CA ASN A 7 -24.14 -1.81 0.42
C ASN A 7 -24.01 -0.42 -0.23
N ASN A 8 -25.07 0.39 -0.19
CA ASN A 8 -25.05 1.74 -0.74
C ASN A 8 -24.03 2.65 -0.03
N THR A 9 -23.89 2.57 1.30
CA THR A 9 -22.87 3.33 2.03
C THR A 9 -21.46 2.87 1.67
N LYS A 10 -21.24 1.56 1.53
CA LYS A 10 -19.94 0.99 1.15
C LYS A 10 -19.55 1.37 -0.29
N LEU A 11 -20.51 1.34 -1.21
CA LEU A 11 -20.33 1.82 -2.58
C LEU A 11 -20.03 3.33 -2.62
N ALA A 12 -20.80 4.15 -1.91
CA ALA A 12 -20.56 5.58 -1.85
C ALA A 12 -19.15 5.89 -1.32
N LEU A 13 -18.72 5.21 -0.26
CA LEU A 13 -17.37 5.35 0.28
C LEU A 13 -16.28 4.97 -0.73
N SER A 14 -16.46 3.84 -1.44
CA SER A 14 -15.51 3.39 -2.45
C SER A 14 -15.43 4.36 -3.64
N ILE A 15 -16.57 4.87 -4.12
CA ILE A 15 -16.63 5.85 -5.21
C ILE A 15 -15.99 7.16 -4.77
N SER A 16 -16.32 7.68 -3.58
CA SER A 16 -15.70 8.88 -3.03
C SER A 16 -14.19 8.73 -2.89
N GLN A 17 -13.72 7.60 -2.34
CA GLN A 17 -12.29 7.31 -2.23
C GLN A 17 -11.62 7.28 -3.62
N SER A 18 -12.27 6.68 -4.62
CA SER A 18 -11.74 6.60 -5.99
C SER A 18 -11.64 7.98 -6.65
N ILE A 19 -12.67 8.81 -6.52
CA ILE A 19 -12.69 10.19 -7.05
C ILE A 19 -11.59 11.02 -6.38
N ILE A 20 -11.48 10.94 -5.04
CA ILE A 20 -10.45 11.65 -4.28
C ILE A 20 -9.06 11.18 -4.70
N THR A 21 -8.86 9.87 -4.88
CA THR A 21 -7.60 9.31 -5.37
C THR A 21 -7.24 9.88 -6.74
N PHE A 22 -8.19 9.93 -7.68
CA PHE A 22 -7.96 10.47 -9.01
C PHE A 22 -7.58 11.96 -8.97
N ILE A 23 -8.33 12.76 -8.21
CA ILE A 23 -8.04 14.20 -8.03
C ILE A 23 -6.66 14.40 -7.42
N LEU A 24 -6.32 13.64 -6.37
CA LEU A 24 -5.02 13.72 -5.72
C LEU A 24 -3.89 13.34 -6.66
N LEU A 25 -4.02 12.25 -7.43
CA LEU A 25 -3.03 11.87 -8.43
C LEU A 25 -2.86 12.97 -9.48
N PHE A 26 -3.97 13.54 -9.97
CA PHE A 26 -3.92 14.63 -10.94
C PHE A 26 -3.19 15.86 -10.38
N ILE A 27 -3.50 16.27 -9.15
CA ILE A 27 -2.80 17.36 -8.46
C ILE A 27 -1.33 17.01 -8.27
N PHE A 28 -1.02 15.80 -7.78
CA PHE A 28 0.35 15.35 -7.50
C PHE A 28 1.23 15.39 -8.75
N VAL A 29 0.70 14.97 -9.89
CA VAL A 29 1.39 15.05 -11.19
C VAL A 29 1.52 16.50 -11.66
N LYS A 30 0.45 17.30 -11.59
CA LYS A 30 0.45 18.70 -12.05
C LYS A 30 1.37 19.62 -11.25
N THR A 31 1.47 19.41 -9.94
CA THR A 31 2.21 20.26 -9.02
C THR A 31 3.69 19.89 -8.92
N GLY A 32 4.10 18.75 -9.47
CA GLY A 32 5.49 18.28 -9.35
C GLY A 32 5.89 17.96 -7.91
N LEU A 33 4.93 17.67 -7.03
CA LEU A 33 5.20 17.36 -5.62
C LEU A 33 6.19 16.21 -5.45
N SER A 34 6.19 15.24 -6.37
CA SER A 34 7.19 14.17 -6.39
C SER A 34 8.62 14.71 -6.42
N SER A 35 8.91 15.65 -7.33
CA SER A 35 10.24 16.24 -7.47
C SER A 35 10.60 17.10 -6.26
N SER A 36 9.63 17.79 -5.66
CA SER A 36 9.85 18.56 -4.42
C SER A 36 10.24 17.65 -3.24
N VAL A 37 9.58 16.50 -3.09
CA VAL A 37 9.92 15.51 -2.05
C VAL A 37 11.30 14.92 -2.31
N GLU A 38 11.62 14.56 -3.55
CA GLU A 38 12.94 14.04 -3.93
C GLU A 38 14.05 15.06 -3.65
N ASN A 39 13.87 16.32 -4.05
CA ASN A 39 14.83 17.41 -3.81
C ASN A 39 15.07 17.68 -2.33
N TYR A 40 14.02 17.55 -1.50
CA TYR A 40 14.16 17.69 -0.05
C TYR A 40 14.97 16.54 0.57
N LEU A 41 14.72 15.30 0.11
CA LEU A 41 15.40 14.12 0.63
C LEU A 41 16.83 13.97 0.11
N SER A 42 17.12 14.41 -1.11
CA SER A 42 18.46 14.37 -1.71
C SER A 42 19.44 15.29 -0.97
N GLY A 43 18.95 16.32 -0.27
CA GLY A 43 19.75 17.12 0.66
C GLY A 43 20.27 16.35 1.87
N SER A 44 19.65 15.20 2.22
CA SER A 44 19.98 14.41 3.41
C SER A 44 20.86 13.18 3.13
N THR A 45 20.94 12.69 1.88
CA THR A 45 21.71 11.48 1.55
C THR A 45 22.26 11.51 0.13
N GLN A 46 23.48 11.01 -0.05
CA GLN A 46 24.14 10.85 -1.36
C GLN A 46 23.99 9.43 -1.93
N ASN A 47 23.44 8.48 -1.15
CA ASN A 47 23.27 7.11 -1.60
C ASN A 47 21.88 6.93 -2.23
N ASP A 48 21.85 6.63 -3.53
CA ASP A 48 20.61 6.47 -4.31
C ASP A 48 19.64 5.44 -3.72
N TYR A 49 20.15 4.34 -3.13
CA TYR A 49 19.29 3.32 -2.52
C TYR A 49 18.63 3.83 -1.24
N LEU A 50 19.38 4.59 -0.42
CA LEU A 50 18.80 5.22 0.77
C LEU A 50 17.81 6.32 0.38
N LEU A 51 18.11 7.10 -0.67
CA LEU A 51 17.19 8.09 -1.19
C LEU A 51 15.88 7.45 -1.66
N PHE A 52 15.97 6.34 -2.40
CA PHE A 52 14.81 5.58 -2.86
C PHE A 52 13.97 5.04 -1.69
N LEU A 53 14.61 4.48 -0.65
CA LEU A 53 13.92 3.99 0.54
C LEU A 53 13.24 5.13 1.33
N LEU A 54 13.94 6.24 1.53
CA LEU A 54 13.38 7.41 2.21
C LEU A 54 12.17 7.97 1.43
N TYR A 55 12.29 8.08 0.10
CA TYR A 55 11.20 8.52 -0.75
C TYR A 55 9.98 7.61 -0.62
N LEU A 56 10.17 6.27 -0.69
CA LEU A 56 9.09 5.30 -0.51
C LEU A 56 8.43 5.41 0.86
N ILE A 57 9.22 5.56 1.94
CA ILE A 57 8.70 5.70 3.30
C ILE A 57 7.91 7.00 3.44
N THR A 58 8.47 8.14 3.00
CA THR A 58 7.82 9.45 3.12
C THR A 58 6.50 9.48 2.35
N THR A 59 6.52 9.09 1.07
CA THR A 59 5.30 9.04 0.24
C THR A 59 4.31 8.02 0.78
N GLY A 60 4.75 6.81 1.14
CA GLY A 60 3.91 5.77 1.72
C GLY A 60 3.21 6.20 3.01
N CYS A 61 3.93 6.86 3.92
CA CYS A 61 3.36 7.45 5.13
C CYS A 61 2.33 8.54 4.82
N CYS A 62 2.62 9.44 3.88
CA CYS A 62 1.65 10.45 3.45
C CYS A 62 0.37 9.82 2.89
N PHE A 63 0.50 8.82 2.03
CA PHE A 63 -0.64 8.06 1.48
C PHE A 63 -1.41 7.34 2.60
N ALA A 64 -0.72 6.66 3.50
CA ALA A 64 -1.34 5.96 4.62
C ALA A 64 -2.16 6.92 5.49
N LEU A 65 -1.62 8.09 5.85
CA LEU A 65 -2.32 9.11 6.63
C LEU A 65 -3.53 9.67 5.89
N LEU A 66 -3.41 9.92 4.59
CA LEU A 66 -4.50 10.46 3.79
C LEU A 66 -5.68 9.50 3.67
N PHE A 67 -5.39 8.20 3.49
CA PHE A 67 -6.43 7.17 3.32
C PHE A 67 -6.88 6.51 4.63
N PHE A 68 -6.19 6.79 5.74
CA PHE A 68 -6.55 6.27 7.07
C PHE A 68 -8.00 6.58 7.48
N PRO A 69 -8.56 7.78 7.26
CA PRO A 69 -9.96 8.06 7.61
C PRO A 69 -10.95 7.18 6.85
N PHE A 70 -10.66 6.87 5.57
CA PHE A 70 -11.50 5.98 4.75
C PHE A 70 -11.44 4.55 5.23
N SER A 71 -10.23 4.05 5.55
CA SER A 71 -10.06 2.69 6.08
C SER A 71 -10.68 2.54 7.46
N PHE A 72 -10.54 3.55 8.33
CA PHE A 72 -11.15 3.56 9.66
C PHE A 72 -12.68 3.60 9.59
N TYR A 73 -13.25 4.51 8.79
CA TYR A 73 -14.71 4.60 8.67
C TYR A 73 -15.30 3.33 8.03
N GLY A 74 -14.76 2.90 6.89
CA GLY A 74 -15.28 1.76 6.13
C GLY A 74 -15.00 0.41 6.79
N GLY A 75 -13.82 0.24 7.37
CA GLY A 75 -13.35 -1.03 7.93
C GLY A 75 -13.67 -1.24 9.41
N PHE A 76 -13.82 -0.18 10.20
CA PHE A 76 -14.15 -0.28 11.62
C PHE A 76 -15.56 0.24 11.92
N ILE A 77 -15.81 1.54 11.73
CA ILE A 77 -17.08 2.18 12.15
C ILE A 77 -18.28 1.56 11.44
N LEU A 78 -18.21 1.43 10.11
CA LEU A 78 -19.32 0.95 9.30
C LEU A 78 -19.64 -0.52 9.60
N GLU A 79 -18.62 -1.37 9.74
CA GLU A 79 -18.81 -2.79 10.05
C GLU A 79 -19.44 -2.99 11.45
N HIS A 80 -19.02 -2.20 12.45
CA HIS A 80 -19.64 -2.22 13.79
C HIS A 80 -21.08 -1.72 13.79
N LYS A 81 -21.37 -0.67 13.02
CA LYS A 81 -22.73 -0.12 12.88
C LYS A 81 -23.73 -1.15 12.36
N TYR A 82 -23.28 -2.08 11.51
CA TYR A 82 -24.11 -3.15 10.96
C TYR A 82 -23.90 -4.50 11.65
N GLN A 83 -23.17 -4.57 12.76
CA GLN A 83 -22.88 -5.80 13.52
C GLN A 83 -22.22 -6.89 12.67
N LEU A 84 -21.39 -6.48 11.70
CA LEU A 84 -20.65 -7.36 10.80
C LEU A 84 -19.23 -7.65 11.30
N SER A 85 -18.78 -6.94 12.34
CA SER A 85 -17.50 -7.16 12.99
C SER A 85 -17.65 -7.24 14.51
N ASN A 86 -16.91 -8.18 15.11
CA ASN A 86 -16.75 -8.34 16.56
C ASN A 86 -15.36 -7.88 17.03
N GLN A 87 -14.58 -7.26 16.15
CA GLN A 87 -13.19 -6.92 16.39
C GLN A 87 -13.06 -5.65 17.24
N THR A 88 -12.28 -5.68 18.32
CA THR A 88 -12.03 -4.46 19.11
C THR A 88 -11.16 -3.46 18.34
N PHE A 89 -11.17 -2.19 18.73
CA PHE A 89 -10.33 -1.16 18.09
C PHE A 89 -8.84 -1.52 18.10
N PHE A 90 -8.32 -2.05 19.22
CA PHE A 90 -6.92 -2.49 19.31
C PHE A 90 -6.61 -3.68 18.40
N GLN A 91 -7.53 -4.64 18.29
CA GLN A 91 -7.39 -5.73 17.34
C GLN A 91 -7.39 -5.21 15.89
N TRP A 92 -8.24 -4.23 15.57
CA TRP A 92 -8.30 -3.62 14.23
C TRP A 92 -6.98 -2.94 13.85
N ILE A 93 -6.40 -2.16 14.77
CA ILE A 93 -5.07 -1.57 14.56
C ILE A 93 -4.02 -2.66 14.40
N TRP A 94 -4.01 -3.66 15.28
CA TRP A 94 -3.02 -4.74 15.25
C TRP A 94 -3.04 -5.54 13.95
N GLU A 95 -4.23 -5.90 13.45
CA GLU A 95 -4.35 -6.55 12.14
C GLU A 95 -3.85 -5.64 11.00
N GLY A 96 -4.17 -4.34 11.05
CA GLY A 96 -3.65 -3.36 10.10
C GLY A 96 -2.12 -3.26 10.12
N THR A 97 -1.52 -3.16 11.31
CA THR A 97 -0.06 -3.11 11.49
C THR A 97 0.61 -4.40 11.03
N LYS A 98 0.07 -5.58 11.36
CA LYS A 98 0.56 -6.87 10.82
C LYS A 98 0.54 -6.88 9.29
N GLY A 99 -0.55 -6.40 8.69
CA GLY A 99 -0.69 -6.24 7.25
C GLY A 99 0.41 -5.38 6.63
N ILE A 100 0.69 -4.22 7.23
CA ILE A 100 1.74 -3.31 6.79
C ILE A 100 3.12 -3.98 6.93
N LEU A 101 3.42 -4.61 8.06
CA LEU A 101 4.71 -5.27 8.29
C LEU A 101 4.98 -6.40 7.29
N ILE A 102 3.99 -7.25 7.04
CA ILE A 102 4.10 -8.33 6.04
C ILE A 102 4.30 -7.73 4.64
N SER A 103 3.54 -6.69 4.31
CA SER A 103 3.68 -5.99 3.02
C SER A 103 5.06 -5.37 2.85
N LEU A 104 5.66 -4.83 3.91
CA LEU A 104 7.02 -4.28 3.89
C LEU A 104 8.07 -5.38 3.73
N ILE A 105 7.96 -6.49 4.48
CA ILE A 105 8.90 -7.61 4.41
C ILE A 105 8.96 -8.21 3.00
N ILE A 106 7.81 -8.27 2.30
CA ILE A 106 7.73 -8.83 0.94
C ILE A 106 8.03 -7.75 -0.12
N GLY A 107 7.42 -6.59 0.02
CA GLY A 107 7.47 -5.51 -0.98
C GLY A 107 8.82 -4.82 -1.04
N LEU A 108 9.49 -4.59 0.09
CA LEU A 108 10.75 -3.84 0.12
C LEU A 108 11.88 -4.57 -0.63
N PRO A 109 12.11 -5.89 -0.46
CA PRO A 109 13.07 -6.63 -1.29
C PRO A 109 12.74 -6.58 -2.79
N ILE A 110 11.46 -6.69 -3.14
CA ILE A 110 11.01 -6.61 -4.54
C ILE A 110 11.29 -5.23 -5.12
N LEU A 111 11.00 -4.15 -4.38
CA LEU A 111 11.25 -2.77 -4.79
C LEU A 111 12.75 -2.45 -4.91
N LEU A 112 13.58 -2.96 -3.99
CA LEU A 112 15.04 -2.83 -4.11
C LEU A 112 15.58 -3.58 -5.32
N PHE A 113 15.09 -4.80 -5.57
CA PHE A 113 15.48 -5.57 -6.74
C PHE A 113 15.02 -4.89 -8.04
N PHE A 114 13.81 -4.32 -8.05
CA PHE A 114 13.29 -3.49 -9.14
C PHE A 114 14.23 -2.32 -9.43
N PHE A 115 14.60 -1.55 -8.41
CA PHE A 115 15.51 -0.42 -8.56
C PHE A 115 16.89 -0.88 -9.07
N TYR A 116 17.40 -1.99 -8.56
CA TYR A 116 18.63 -2.60 -9.06
C TYR A 116 18.54 -3.02 -10.53
N MET A 117 17.42 -3.60 -10.98
CA MET A 117 17.20 -3.98 -12.38
C MET A 117 17.22 -2.77 -13.31
N ILE A 118 16.53 -1.67 -12.93
CA ILE A 118 16.55 -0.43 -13.70
C ILE A 118 17.98 0.08 -13.88
N ARG A 119 18.76 0.11 -12.79
CA ARG A 119 20.13 0.61 -12.83
C ARG A 119 21.08 -0.29 -13.63
N LYS A 120 20.89 -1.61 -13.57
CA LYS A 120 21.79 -2.58 -14.20
C LYS A 120 21.51 -2.80 -15.68
N PHE A 121 20.24 -2.87 -16.06
CA PHE A 121 19.83 -3.30 -17.40
C PHE A 121 19.35 -2.15 -18.30
N GLY A 122 19.24 -0.92 -17.78
CA GLY A 122 18.80 0.24 -18.56
C GLY A 122 17.47 -0.06 -19.26
N GLU A 123 17.32 0.28 -20.53
CA GLU A 123 16.07 0.06 -21.30
C GLU A 123 15.54 -1.39 -21.28
N ASN A 124 16.42 -2.38 -21.09
CA ASN A 124 16.04 -3.80 -21.05
C ASN A 124 15.67 -4.30 -19.65
N TRP A 125 15.53 -3.43 -18.64
CA TRP A 125 15.22 -3.81 -17.25
C TRP A 125 13.92 -4.60 -17.09
N TRP A 126 12.94 -4.35 -17.96
CA TRP A 126 11.59 -4.89 -17.82
C TRP A 126 11.54 -6.40 -18.02
N LEU A 127 12.35 -6.96 -18.92
CA LEU A 127 12.34 -8.39 -19.24
C LEU A 127 12.87 -9.27 -18.09
N PRO A 128 14.09 -9.06 -17.55
CA PRO A 128 14.58 -9.83 -16.41
C PRO A 128 13.72 -9.56 -15.15
N PHE A 129 13.21 -8.34 -14.97
CA PHE A 129 12.32 -8.04 -13.85
C PHE A 129 10.97 -8.76 -13.96
N ALA A 130 10.40 -8.88 -15.17
CA ALA A 130 9.17 -9.62 -15.40
C ALA A 130 9.33 -11.11 -15.10
N VAL A 131 10.45 -11.72 -15.53
CA VAL A 131 10.76 -13.12 -15.19
C VAL A 131 10.91 -13.31 -13.68
N PHE A 132 11.61 -12.39 -13.00
CA PHE A 132 11.71 -12.39 -11.55
C PHE A 132 10.34 -12.28 -10.87
N LEU A 133 9.50 -11.31 -11.27
CA LEU A 133 8.17 -11.13 -10.70
C LEU A 133 7.27 -12.34 -10.95
N PHE A 134 7.36 -12.97 -12.12
CA PHE A 134 6.65 -14.21 -12.40
C PHE A 134 7.03 -15.31 -11.38
N LEU A 135 8.32 -15.56 -11.18
CA LEU A 135 8.79 -16.54 -10.20
C LEU A 135 8.35 -16.20 -8.77
N VAL A 136 8.49 -14.93 -8.36
CA VAL A 136 8.04 -14.46 -7.05
C VAL A 136 6.53 -14.67 -6.88
N SER A 137 5.72 -14.37 -7.90
CA SER A 137 4.27 -14.54 -7.84
C SER A 137 3.87 -16.02 -7.68
N VAL A 138 4.55 -16.94 -8.37
CA VAL A 138 4.31 -18.39 -8.24
C VAL A 138 4.65 -18.88 -6.83
N VAL A 139 5.76 -18.41 -6.27
CA VAL A 139 6.16 -18.73 -4.90
C VAL A 139 5.16 -18.16 -3.89
N LEU A 140 4.77 -16.88 -4.04
CA LEU A 140 3.80 -16.24 -3.16
C LEU A 140 2.42 -16.91 -3.26
N ALA A 141 1.98 -17.38 -4.43
CA ALA A 141 0.72 -18.11 -4.57
C ALA A 141 0.65 -19.36 -3.67
N ARG A 142 1.80 -19.98 -3.38
CA ARG A 142 1.91 -21.10 -2.43
C ARG A 142 2.12 -20.64 -0.99
N ILE A 143 2.96 -19.63 -0.76
CA ILE A 143 3.31 -19.16 0.60
C ILE A 143 2.14 -18.42 1.26
N VAL A 144 1.41 -17.59 0.51
CA VAL A 144 0.32 -16.75 1.04
C VAL A 144 -0.73 -17.57 1.80
N PRO A 145 -1.37 -18.61 1.21
CA PRO A 145 -2.42 -19.33 1.91
C PRO A 145 -1.91 -20.16 3.10
N VAL A 146 -0.67 -20.65 3.05
CA VAL A 146 -0.12 -21.59 4.05
C VAL A 146 0.54 -20.87 5.22
N PHE A 147 1.23 -19.76 4.98
CA PHE A 147 2.00 -19.05 5.99
C PHE A 147 1.42 -17.67 6.33
N ILE A 148 0.95 -16.91 5.34
CA ILE A 148 0.53 -15.52 5.55
C ILE A 148 -0.89 -15.45 6.10
N LEU A 149 -1.86 -16.09 5.45
CA LEU A 149 -3.26 -16.05 5.91
C LEU A 149 -3.42 -16.53 7.37
N PRO A 150 -2.75 -17.61 7.82
CA PRO A 150 -2.89 -18.03 9.22
C PRO A 150 -2.34 -17.02 10.23
N LEU A 151 -1.54 -16.02 9.85
CA LEU A 151 -1.11 -14.96 10.79
C LEU A 151 -2.23 -13.96 11.11
N PHE A 152 -3.27 -13.89 10.28
CA PHE A 152 -4.42 -12.98 10.44
C PHE A 152 -5.63 -13.63 11.11
N TYR A 153 -5.79 -14.95 10.94
CA TYR A 153 -7.01 -15.67 11.34
C TYR A 153 -6.79 -16.73 12.44
N LYS A 154 -5.61 -16.74 13.05
CA LYS A 154 -5.34 -17.60 14.22
C LYS A 154 -5.89 -17.01 15.51
#